data_AF-A0A3N5IJK7-F1
#
_entry.id   AF-A0A3N5IJK7-F1
#
_cell.length_a   1.000
_cell.length_b   1.000
_cell.length_c   1.000
_cell.angle_alpha   90.00
_cell.angle_beta   90.00
_cell.angle_gamma   90.00
#
_symmetry.space_group_name_H-M   'P 1'
#
loop_
_entity.id
_entity.type
_entity.pdbx_description
1 polymer ?
#
loop_
_entity_poly.entity_id
_entity_poly.type
_entity_poly.pdbx_seq_one_letter_code
_entity_poly.pdbx_strand_id
1 'polypeptide(L)' 'MAWNLTGRAIELCNCNVLCHCWLGPAKPDQGWCGGACIFDIQEGRAEGVDLTGKKVAFAAEWPGDFWS' A
#
# COMPACT_ATOMS: atom_id res chain seq x y z
N MET A 1 10.51 -11.18 17.38
CA MET A 1 9.48 -10.73 16.44
C MET A 1 10.19 -10.22 15.20
N ALA A 2 10.41 -11.09 14.21
CA ALA A 2 11.06 -10.71 12.96
C ALA A 2 10.13 -11.14 11.84
N TRP A 3 9.59 -10.15 11.14
CA TRP A 3 8.90 -10.35 9.88
C TRP A 3 9.96 -10.29 8.79
N ASN A 4 10.01 -11.30 7.94
CA ASN A 4 10.90 -11.31 6.79
C ASN A 4 10.06 -11.64 5.56
N LEU A 5 10.03 -10.71 4.60
CA LEU A 5 9.18 -10.79 3.42
C LEU A 5 10.02 -10.36 2.21
N THR A 6 10.04 -11.20 1.18
CA THR A 6 10.65 -10.94 -0.12
C THR A 6 9.56 -11.05 -1.18
N GLY A 7 9.46 -10.05 -2.05
CA GLY A 7 8.42 -10.03 -3.05
C GLY A 7 8.31 -8.69 -3.74
N ARG A 8 7.10 -8.39 -4.24
CA ARG A 8 6.79 -7.16 -4.95
C ARG A 8 5.71 -6.40 -4.22
N ALA A 9 5.92 -5.10 -4.05
CA ALA A 9 4.87 -4.16 -3.68
C ALA A 9 4.44 -3.44 -4.97
N ILE A 10 3.13 -3.41 -5.21
CA ILE A 10 2.51 -2.70 -6.33
C ILE A 10 1.59 -1.66 -5.72
N GLU A 11 1.84 -0.40 -6.03
CA GLU A 11 1.04 0.72 -5.56
C GLU A 11 0.32 1.35 -6.74
N LEU A 12 -0.98 1.56 -6.57
CA LEU A 12 -1.90 2.14 -7.54
C LEU A 12 -2.49 3.38 -6.87
N CYS A 13 -2.35 4.53 -7.52
CA CYS A 13 -2.90 5.78 -7.05
C CYS A 13 -3.77 6.41 -8.13
N ASN A 14 -4.85 7.06 -7.74
CA ASN A 14 -5.70 7.85 -8.63
C ASN A 14 -5.09 9.21 -9.01
N CYS A 15 -4.01 9.63 -8.36
CA CYS A 15 -3.33 10.90 -8.63
C CYS A 15 -2.33 10.77 -9.78
N ASN A 16 -2.10 11.87 -10.50
CA ASN A 16 -1.18 11.91 -11.64
C ASN A 16 0.29 11.85 -11.22
N VAL A 17 0.57 12.15 -9.95
CA VAL A 17 1.90 12.01 -9.38
C VAL A 17 1.85 11.10 -8.17
N LEU A 18 2.80 10.17 -8.10
CA LEU A 18 2.86 9.14 -7.09
C LEU A 18 3.03 9.74 -5.68
N CYS A 19 2.11 9.40 -4.78
CA CYS A 19 2.26 9.45 -3.31
C CYS A 19 2.63 10.80 -2.66
N HIS A 20 2.29 11.94 -3.28
CA HIS A 20 2.36 13.23 -2.59
C HIS A 20 1.53 13.27 -1.30
N CYS A 21 0.37 12.60 -1.27
CA CYS A 21 -0.50 12.50 -0.09
C CYS A 21 0.07 11.57 1.01
N TRP A 22 0.99 10.67 0.66
CA TRP A 22 1.65 9.78 1.63
C TRP A 22 2.82 10.48 2.31
N LEU A 23 3.62 11.24 1.55
CA LEU A 23 4.85 11.90 2.00
C LEU A 23 4.63 13.28 2.65
N GLY A 24 3.40 13.80 2.63
CA GLY A 24 3.01 15.02 3.34
C GLY A 24 1.53 15.35 3.12
N PRO A 25 0.97 16.36 3.83
CA PRO A 25 -0.36 16.84 3.56
C PRO A 25 -0.38 17.56 2.20
N ALA A 26 -0.69 16.81 1.15
CA ALA A 26 -0.85 17.30 -0.21
C ALA A 26 -2.30 17.08 -0.63
N LYS A 27 -2.92 18.12 -1.21
CA LYS A 27 -4.27 18.01 -1.73
C LYS A 27 -4.31 16.96 -2.86
N PRO A 28 -5.22 15.98 -2.80
CA PRO A 28 -5.41 15.04 -3.89
C PRO A 28 -5.84 15.77 -5.16
N ASP A 29 -5.35 15.32 -6.32
CA ASP A 29 -5.66 15.96 -7.61
C ASP A 29 -7.17 16.00 -7.91
N GLN A 30 -7.89 14.94 -7.51
CA GLN A 30 -9.33 14.82 -7.71
C GLN A 30 -10.16 15.23 -6.49
N GLY A 31 -9.52 15.76 -5.44
CA GLY A 31 -10.18 16.12 -4.18
C GLY A 31 -10.51 14.95 -3.25
N TRP A 32 -10.15 13.71 -3.63
CA TRP A 32 -10.25 12.51 -2.80
C TRP A 32 -9.04 11.60 -3.08
N CYS A 33 -8.57 10.86 -2.07
CA CYS A 33 -7.46 9.93 -2.20
C CYS A 33 -8.00 8.51 -2.48
N GLY A 34 -7.70 7.97 -3.66
CA GLY A 34 -8.04 6.61 -4.04
C GLY A 34 -6.78 5.82 -4.30
N GLY A 35 -6.59 4.73 -3.56
CA GLY A 35 -5.38 3.95 -3.67
C GLY A 35 -5.61 2.46 -3.44
N ALA A 36 -4.80 1.66 -4.12
CA ALA A 36 -4.65 0.25 -3.80
C ALA A 36 -3.18 -0.11 -3.69
N CYS A 37 -2.83 -0.93 -2.71
CA CYS A 37 -1.49 -1.45 -2.57
C CYS A 37 -1.57 -2.95 -2.37
N ILE A 38 -0.74 -3.63 -3.16
CA ILE A 38 -0.74 -5.06 -3.31
C ILE A 38 0.66 -5.55 -2.97
N PHE A 39 0.74 -6.43 -1.99
CA PHE A 39 1.94 -7.17 -1.66
C PHE A 39 1.82 -8.57 -2.23
N ASP A 40 2.64 -8.85 -3.25
CA ASP A 40 2.86 -10.19 -3.75
C ASP A 40 4.07 -10.79 -3.02
N ILE A 41 3.79 -11.58 -1.97
CA ILE A 41 4.82 -12.20 -1.13
C ILE A 41 5.29 -13.45 -1.86
N GLN A 42 6.50 -13.39 -2.41
CA GLN A 42 7.12 -14.55 -3.07
C GLN A 42 7.66 -15.51 -2.03
N GLU A 43 8.37 -15.00 -1.03
CA GLU A 43 8.89 -15.75 0.11
C GLU A 43 8.69 -14.95 1.39
N GLY A 44 8.25 -15.58 2.48
CA GLY A 44 8.07 -14.82 3.70
C GLY A 44 7.65 -15.60 4.93
N ARG A 45 8.03 -15.08 6.10
CA ARG A 45 7.67 -15.65 7.40
C ARG A 45 7.33 -14.55 8.39
N ALA A 46 6.23 -14.73 9.10
CA ALA A 46 5.81 -13.88 10.21
C ALA A 46 5.57 -14.73 11.44
N GLU A 47 6.38 -14.55 12.50
CA GLU A 47 6.15 -15.16 13.82
C GLU A 47 5.94 -16.69 13.80
N GLY A 48 6.65 -17.38 12.91
CA GLY A 48 6.53 -18.82 12.75
C GLY A 48 5.54 -19.26 11.66
N VAL A 49 4.65 -18.38 11.21
CA VAL A 49 3.70 -18.58 10.12
C VAL A 49 4.39 -18.40 8.76
N ASP A 50 4.22 -19.38 7.88
CA ASP A 50 4.68 -19.30 6.48
C ASP A 50 3.69 -18.47 5.64
N LEU A 51 4.20 -17.41 5.03
CA LEU A 51 3.46 -16.48 4.17
C LEU A 51 3.88 -16.60 2.70
N THR A 52 4.74 -17.55 2.36
CA THR A 52 5.24 -17.79 1.00
C THR A 52 4.07 -17.97 0.01
N GLY A 53 4.14 -17.27 -1.11
CA GLY A 53 3.13 -17.26 -2.18
C GLY A 53 1.81 -16.57 -1.83
N LYS A 54 1.68 -15.92 -0.67
CA LYS A 54 0.47 -15.18 -0.29
C LYS A 54 0.44 -13.83 -0.99
N LYS A 55 -0.77 -13.38 -1.33
CA LYS A 55 -1.02 -12.05 -1.90
C LYS A 55 -1.93 -11.29 -0.96
N VAL A 56 -1.54 -10.08 -0.62
CA VAL A 56 -2.33 -9.16 0.21
C VAL A 56 -2.63 -7.95 -0.64
N ALA A 57 -3.90 -7.58 -0.74
CA ALA A 57 -4.30 -6.36 -1.41
C ALA A 57 -5.13 -5.54 -0.43
N PHE A 58 -4.79 -4.27 -0.28
CA PHE A 58 -5.64 -3.30 0.36
C PHE A 58 -6.02 -2.24 -0.67
N ALA A 59 -7.31 -1.89 -0.70
CA ALA A 59 -7.83 -0.81 -1.50
C ALA A 59 -8.70 0.05 -0.59
N ALA A 60 -8.52 1.36 -0.68
CA ALA A 60 -9.24 2.29 0.16
C ALA A 60 -9.40 3.63 -0.54
N GLU A 61 -10.45 4.32 -0.14
CA GLU A 61 -10.85 5.62 -0.64
C GLU A 61 -11.07 6.53 0.56
N TRP A 62 -10.46 7.71 0.53
CA TRP A 62 -10.58 8.72 1.57
C TRP A 62 -11.13 10.01 0.98
N PRO A 63 -12.02 10.71 1.70
CA PRO A 63 -12.57 12.00 1.28
C PRO A 63 -11.56 13.16 1.34
N GLY A 64 -10.34 12.92 1.82
CA GLY A 64 -9.24 13.88 1.95
C GLY A 64 -7.89 13.27 1.55
N ASP A 65 -6.80 13.76 2.13
CA ASP A 65 -5.50 13.10 2.03
C ASP A 65 -5.42 11.84 2.92
N PHE A 66 -4.37 11.04 2.74
CA PHE A 66 -4.22 9.76 3.44
C PHE A 66 -4.13 9.91 4.97
N TRP A 67 -3.70 11.08 5.47
CA TRP A 67 -3.52 11.37 6.89
C TRP A 67 -4.67 12.14 7.54
N SER A 68 -5.65 12.59 6.76
CA SER A 68 -6.78 13.42 7.23
C SER A 68 -8.00 12.64 7.67
#